data_AF-A0A6P0W291-F1
#
_entry.id   AF-A0A6P0W291-F1
#
_cell.length_a   1.000
_cell.length_b   1.000
_cell.length_c   1.000
_cell.angle_alpha   90.00
_cell.angle_beta   90.00
_cell.angle_gamma   90.00
#
_symmetry.space_group_name_H-M   'P 1'
#
loop_
_entity.id
_entity.type
_entity.pdbx_description
1 polymer ?
#
loop_
_entity_poly.entity_id
_entity_poly.type
_entity_poly.pdbx_seq_one_letter_code
_entity_poly.pdbx_strand_id
1 'polypeptide(L)'
;MAKRANLYLAQAGQAVVMAEFLARGWNVAVPQVDVGDDLFIVRDSNGQFTRAQVKTASAQQRSYGYSAQFRLPLKQLKTVLTPELTYVFVVRNQQTWSSFTLIPRQDLNRLYQLYEIGTVAENYLLLTFQYEQSFLRCSAQDLSKYLNNWIQFPIIES
;
A
#
# COMPACT_ATOMS: atom_id res chain seq x y z
N MET A 1 -16.37 -10.98 16.55
CA MET A 1 -15.85 -9.65 16.93
C MET A 1 -14.65 -9.16 16.09
N ALA A 2 -13.76 -10.03 15.59
CA ALA A 2 -12.57 -9.62 14.80
C ALA A 2 -12.86 -8.90 13.47
N LYS A 3 -13.97 -9.21 12.78
CA LYS A 3 -14.28 -8.66 11.44
C LYS A 3 -14.51 -7.14 11.45
N ARG A 4 -15.18 -6.58 12.46
CA ARG A 4 -15.41 -5.13 12.59
C ARG A 4 -14.13 -4.37 12.92
N ALA A 5 -13.32 -4.90 13.83
CA ALA A 5 -12.02 -4.29 14.17
C ALA A 5 -11.12 -4.16 12.94
N ASN A 6 -11.11 -5.15 12.05
CA ASN A 6 -10.36 -5.11 10.80
C ASN A 6 -10.86 -4.03 9.84
N LEU A 7 -12.18 -3.77 9.79
CA LEU A 7 -12.75 -2.70 8.97
C LEU A 7 -12.33 -1.32 9.50
N TYR A 8 -12.40 -1.10 10.81
CA TYR A 8 -11.92 0.15 11.42
C TYR A 8 -10.43 0.36 11.20
N LEU A 9 -9.63 -0.69 11.33
CA LEU A 9 -8.20 -0.63 11.06
C LEU A 9 -7.91 -0.28 9.60
N ALA A 10 -8.60 -0.93 8.66
CA ALA A 10 -8.47 -0.63 7.24
C ALA A 10 -8.80 0.83 6.94
N GLN A 11 -9.94 1.32 7.45
CA GLN A 11 -10.36 2.71 7.29
C GLN A 11 -9.37 3.70 7.93
N ALA A 12 -8.85 3.39 9.11
CA ALA A 12 -7.86 4.24 9.78
C ALA A 12 -6.54 4.29 9.00
N GLY A 13 -6.15 3.17 8.36
CA GLY A 13 -4.99 3.11 7.47
C GLY A 13 -5.19 3.92 6.19
N GLN A 14 -6.39 3.89 5.60
CA GLN A 14 -6.73 4.77 4.49
C GLN A 14 -6.67 6.24 4.91
N ALA A 15 -7.22 6.60 6.08
CA ALA A 15 -7.22 7.97 6.58
C ALA A 15 -5.80 8.53 6.80
N VAL A 16 -4.86 7.74 7.33
CA VAL A 16 -3.48 8.20 7.50
C VAL A 16 -2.74 8.37 6.16
N VAL A 17 -3.01 7.49 5.19
CA VAL A 17 -2.47 7.64 3.83
C VAL A 17 -3.02 8.91 3.17
N MET A 18 -4.32 9.18 3.30
CA MET A 18 -4.92 10.43 2.81
C MET A 18 -4.29 11.67 3.47
N ALA A 19 -4.09 11.63 4.79
CA ALA A 19 -3.45 12.72 5.52
C ALA A 19 -2.02 13.01 5.01
N GLU A 20 -1.25 11.96 4.70
CA GLU A 20 0.10 12.11 4.14
C GLU A 20 0.08 12.71 2.73
N PHE A 21 -0.85 12.29 1.86
CA PHE A 21 -1.04 12.93 0.55
C PHE A 21 -1.39 14.42 0.67
N LEU A 22 -2.33 14.76 1.54
CA LEU A 22 -2.72 16.15 1.80
C LEU A 22 -1.55 16.98 2.35
N ALA A 23 -0.77 16.44 3.28
CA ALA A 23 0.43 17.09 3.81
C ALA A 23 1.50 17.33 2.75
N ARG A 24 1.51 16.55 1.65
CA ARG A 24 2.38 16.72 0.49
C ARG A 24 1.83 17.70 -0.56
N GLY A 25 0.65 18.28 -0.34
CA GLY A 25 0.00 19.20 -1.26
C GLY A 25 -0.81 18.54 -2.37
N TRP A 26 -1.20 17.27 -2.21
CA TRP A 26 -2.02 16.55 -3.20
C TRP A 26 -3.47 16.50 -2.79
N ASN A 27 -4.37 16.77 -3.74
CA ASN A 27 -5.80 16.55 -3.54
C ASN A 27 -6.12 15.06 -3.59
N VAL A 28 -7.00 14.61 -2.69
CA VAL A 28 -7.41 13.21 -2.58
C VAL A 28 -8.92 13.10 -2.57
N ALA A 29 -9.47 12.22 -3.41
CA ALA A 29 -10.89 11.92 -3.48
C ALA A 29 -11.13 10.43 -3.23
N VAL A 30 -12.19 10.13 -2.48
CA VAL A 30 -12.68 8.76 -2.25
C VAL A 30 -13.87 8.51 -3.19
N PRO A 31 -13.86 7.47 -4.02
CA PRO A 31 -15.02 7.16 -4.86
C PRO A 31 -16.21 6.74 -4.00
N GLN A 32 -17.39 7.27 -4.34
CA GLN A 32 -18.63 6.91 -3.64
C GLN A 32 -19.05 5.46 -3.92
N VAL A 33 -18.73 4.94 -5.11
CA VAL A 33 -18.99 3.55 -5.49
C VAL A 33 -17.66 2.82 -5.53
N ASP A 34 -17.47 1.87 -4.61
CA ASP A 34 -16.27 1.04 -4.54
C ASP A 34 -16.32 -0.03 -5.64
N VAL A 35 -15.51 0.18 -6.69
CA VAL A 35 -15.27 -0.80 -7.76
C VAL A 35 -13.85 -1.39 -7.69
N GLY A 36 -13.20 -1.28 -6.53
CA GLY A 36 -11.86 -1.81 -6.29
C GLY A 36 -10.73 -0.80 -6.39
N ASP A 37 -10.99 0.50 -6.22
CA ASP A 37 -9.98 1.53 -6.01
C ASP A 37 -10.34 2.33 -4.75
N ASP A 38 -9.39 2.54 -3.85
CA ASP A 38 -9.69 3.23 -2.59
C ASP A 38 -9.63 4.76 -2.75
N LEU A 39 -8.69 5.26 -3.57
CA LEU A 39 -8.37 6.69 -3.67
C LEU A 39 -8.05 7.12 -5.10
N PHE A 40 -8.54 8.30 -5.48
CA PHE A 40 -8.01 9.09 -6.59
C PHE A 40 -7.15 10.22 -6.03
N ILE A 41 -5.93 10.35 -6.54
CA ILE A 41 -4.96 11.38 -6.13
C ILE A 41 -4.80 12.32 -7.31
N VAL A 42 -5.10 13.60 -7.11
CA VAL A 42 -5.11 14.62 -8.16
C VAL A 42 -3.98 15.61 -7.91
N ARG A 43 -3.23 15.92 -8.97
CA ARG A 43 -2.24 16.99 -8.97
C ARG A 43 -2.94 18.29 -9.34
N ASP A 44 -2.95 19.25 -8.43
CA ASP A 44 -3.69 20.51 -8.61
C ASP A 44 -3.20 21.33 -9.80
N SER A 45 -1.89 21.32 -10.05
CA SER A 45 -1.28 22.16 -11.07
C SER A 45 -1.65 21.80 -12.51
N ASN A 46 -2.04 20.56 -12.78
CA ASN A 46 -2.33 20.11 -14.15
C ASN A 46 -3.53 19.16 -14.27
N GLY A 47 -4.24 18.88 -13.17
CA GLY A 47 -5.40 18.00 -13.13
C GLY A 47 -5.10 16.53 -13.42
N GLN A 48 -3.82 16.13 -13.55
CA GLN A 48 -3.48 14.73 -13.70
C GLN A 48 -3.83 13.98 -12.43
N PHE A 49 -4.51 12.85 -12.58
CA PHE A 49 -4.86 11.99 -11.46
C PHE A 49 -4.28 10.60 -11.62
N THR A 50 -4.02 9.97 -10.48
CA THR A 50 -3.59 8.58 -10.38
C THR A 50 -4.44 7.84 -9.35
N ARG A 51 -4.34 6.51 -9.31
CA ARG A 51 -5.11 5.65 -8.40
C ARG A 51 -4.21 5.15 -7.29
N ALA A 52 -4.74 5.04 -6.07
CA ALA A 52 -4.09 4.31 -5.00
C ALA A 52 -5.03 3.31 -4.34
N GLN A 53 -4.49 2.14 -4.03
CA GLN A 53 -5.13 1.12 -3.20
C GLN A 53 -4.35 1.02 -1.89
N VAL A 54 -5.01 1.29 -0.78
CA VAL A 54 -4.45 1.17 0.55
C VAL A 54 -4.67 -0.25 1.07
N LYS A 55 -3.61 -0.86 1.60
CA LYS A 55 -3.69 -2.14 2.32
C LYS A 55 -3.09 -1.96 3.71
N THR A 56 -3.89 -2.31 4.71
CA THR A 56 -3.54 -2.10 6.12
C THR A 56 -3.43 -3.42 6.85
N ALA A 57 -2.44 -3.54 7.73
CA ALA A 57 -2.25 -4.70 8.58
C ALA A 57 -1.77 -4.31 9.98
N SER A 58 -2.00 -5.18 10.96
CA SER A 58 -1.35 -5.07 12.27
C SER A 58 0.00 -5.75 12.26
N ALA A 59 0.97 -5.16 12.95
CA ALA A 59 2.28 -5.75 13.13
C ALA A 59 2.21 -7.00 14.03
N GLN A 60 2.93 -8.04 13.64
CA GLN A 60 3.30 -9.16 14.50
C GLN A 60 4.78 -9.00 14.88
N GLN A 61 5.06 -8.88 16.18
CA GLN A 61 6.44 -8.71 16.65
C GLN A 61 7.27 -9.96 16.34
N ARG A 62 8.55 -9.74 16.01
CA ARG A 62 9.54 -10.79 15.78
C ARG A 62 10.74 -10.54 16.70
N SER A 63 11.68 -11.49 16.76
CA SER A 63 12.93 -11.32 17.50
C SER A 63 13.71 -10.08 17.04
N TYR A 64 13.64 -9.77 15.73
CA TYR A 64 14.18 -8.57 15.12
C TYR A 64 13.09 -7.92 14.27
N GLY A 65 12.69 -6.70 14.64
CA GLY A 65 11.65 -5.95 13.94
C GLY A 65 10.24 -6.56 14.05
N TYR A 66 9.46 -6.48 12.97
CA TYR A 66 8.08 -6.97 12.93
C TYR A 66 7.69 -7.46 11.53
N SER A 67 6.62 -8.24 11.45
CA SER A 67 6.04 -8.68 10.17
C SER A 67 4.59 -8.24 10.03
N ALA A 68 4.14 -8.06 8.79
CA ALA A 68 2.75 -7.75 8.46
C ALA A 68 2.30 -8.58 7.25
N GLN A 69 1.02 -8.93 7.22
CA GLN A 69 0.44 -9.73 6.15
C GLN A 69 -0.65 -8.96 5.40
N PHE A 70 -0.55 -8.94 4.08
CA PHE A 70 -1.46 -8.24 3.20
C PHE A 70 -2.08 -9.20 2.19
N ARG A 71 -3.39 -9.08 1.98
CA ARG A 71 -4.13 -9.85 0.98
C ARG A 71 -4.45 -8.97 -0.22
N LEU A 72 -4.04 -9.41 -1.40
CA LEU A 72 -4.31 -8.71 -2.66
C LEU A 72 -5.12 -9.61 -3.60
N PRO A 73 -6.21 -9.12 -4.22
CA PRO A 73 -6.88 -9.84 -5.29
C PRO A 73 -5.95 -10.03 -6.49
N LEU A 74 -5.73 -11.27 -6.93
CA LEU A 74 -4.88 -11.56 -8.10
C LEU A 74 -5.41 -10.90 -9.37
N LYS A 75 -6.73 -10.81 -9.52
CA LYS A 75 -7.38 -10.12 -10.65
C LYS A 75 -6.94 -8.66 -10.72
N GLN A 76 -6.92 -7.96 -9.59
CA GLN A 76 -6.53 -6.55 -9.53
C GLN A 76 -5.03 -6.39 -9.85
N LEU A 77 -4.18 -7.25 -9.28
CA LEU A 77 -2.74 -7.22 -9.53
C LEU A 77 -2.41 -7.40 -11.02
N LYS A 78 -3.09 -8.35 -11.69
CA LYS A 78 -2.85 -8.71 -13.09
C LYS A 78 -3.49 -7.76 -14.10
N THR A 79 -4.56 -7.06 -13.71
CA THR A 79 -5.29 -6.16 -14.62
C THR A 79 -4.51 -4.86 -14.78
N VAL A 80 -4.19 -4.50 -16.03
CA VAL A 80 -3.62 -3.19 -16.35
C VAL A 80 -4.73 -2.15 -16.22
N LEU A 81 -4.44 -1.05 -15.52
CA LEU A 81 -5.37 0.04 -15.28
C LEU A 81 -4.80 1.33 -15.86
N THR A 82 -5.69 2.22 -16.31
CA THR A 82 -5.31 3.58 -16.76
C THR A 82 -6.24 4.58 -16.07
N PRO A 83 -5.70 5.56 -15.32
CA PRO A 83 -4.28 5.70 -14.93
C PRO A 83 -3.78 4.54 -14.06
N GLU A 84 -2.45 4.39 -13.97
CA GLU A 84 -1.80 3.27 -13.24
C GLU A 84 -2.16 3.31 -11.75
N LEU A 85 -2.23 2.13 -11.12
CA LEU A 85 -2.53 1.95 -9.71
C LEU A 85 -1.25 1.83 -8.89
N THR A 86 -1.15 2.55 -7.77
CA THR A 86 -0.10 2.36 -6.77
C THR A 86 -0.67 1.71 -5.50
N TYR A 87 -0.08 0.59 -5.08
CA TYR A 87 -0.40 0.00 -3.78
C TYR A 87 0.34 0.76 -2.68
N VAL A 88 -0.39 1.16 -1.64
CA VAL A 88 0.17 1.77 -0.44
C VAL A 88 -0.07 0.84 0.74
N PHE A 89 0.99 0.20 1.23
CA PHE A 89 0.94 -0.66 2.40
C PHE A 89 1.30 0.14 3.65
N VAL A 90 0.47 0.01 4.68
CA VAL A 90 0.68 0.68 5.96
C VAL A 90 0.46 -0.30 7.11
N VAL A 91 1.35 -0.30 8.09
CA VAL A 91 1.29 -1.21 9.24
C VAL A 91 0.97 -0.42 10.51
N ARG A 92 0.03 -0.92 11.29
CA ARG A 92 -0.21 -0.45 12.65
C ARG A 92 0.68 -1.24 13.62
N ASN A 93 1.70 -0.60 14.17
CA ASN A 93 2.66 -1.21 15.09
C ASN A 93 2.62 -0.51 16.45
N GLN A 94 2.31 -1.23 17.54
CA GLN A 94 2.32 -0.70 18.92
C GLN A 94 1.65 0.69 19.06
N GLN A 95 0.44 0.85 18.50
CA GLN A 95 -0.31 2.12 18.51
C GLN A 95 0.32 3.29 17.74
N THR A 96 1.29 3.01 16.87
CA THR A 96 1.82 3.97 15.89
C THR A 96 1.64 3.43 14.47
N TRP A 97 1.66 4.33 13.48
CA TRP A 97 1.71 3.95 12.07
C TRP A 97 3.17 3.81 11.66
N SER A 98 3.50 2.71 10.99
CA SER A 98 4.82 2.50 10.43
C SER A 98 5.09 3.42 9.24
N SER A 99 6.32 3.39 8.73
CA SER A 99 6.62 3.85 7.38
C SER A 99 5.69 3.23 6.34
N PHE A 100 5.46 3.98 5.27
CA PHE A 100 4.61 3.58 4.16
C PHE A 100 5.43 2.77 3.15
N THR A 101 4.85 1.75 2.55
CA THR A 101 5.47 1.05 1.41
C THR A 101 4.65 1.31 0.17
N LEU A 102 5.23 2.01 -0.82
CA LEU A 102 4.55 2.38 -2.05
C LEU A 102 5.10 1.56 -3.20
N ILE A 103 4.26 0.72 -3.81
CA ILE A 103 4.67 -0.15 -4.92
C ILE A 103 3.68 0.03 -6.07
N PRO A 104 4.11 0.52 -7.25
CA PRO A 104 3.28 0.52 -8.45
C PRO A 104 2.78 -0.89 -8.76
N ARG A 105 1.53 -1.03 -9.20
CA ARG A 105 0.92 -2.33 -9.50
C ARG A 105 1.74 -3.10 -10.54
N GLN A 106 2.24 -2.44 -11.58
CA GLN A 106 3.14 -3.05 -12.56
C GLN A 106 4.40 -3.65 -11.92
N ASP A 107 5.06 -2.92 -11.02
CA ASP A 107 6.25 -3.38 -10.30
C ASP A 107 5.93 -4.56 -9.41
N LEU A 108 4.83 -4.49 -8.65
CA LEU A 108 4.41 -5.57 -7.78
C LEU A 108 4.06 -6.84 -8.56
N ASN A 109 3.39 -6.68 -9.70
CA ASN A 109 3.08 -7.79 -10.60
C ASN A 109 4.34 -8.39 -11.21
N ARG A 110 5.34 -7.58 -11.57
CA ARG A 110 6.64 -8.05 -12.04
C ARG A 110 7.40 -8.83 -10.95
N LEU A 111 7.42 -8.32 -9.72
CA LEU A 111 8.04 -9.01 -8.59
C LEU A 111 7.37 -10.37 -8.36
N TYR A 112 6.04 -10.42 -8.42
CA TYR A 112 5.27 -11.65 -8.31
C TYR A 112 5.59 -12.63 -9.45
N GLN A 113 5.67 -12.17 -10.70
CA GLN A 113 5.91 -13.03 -11.86
C GLN A 113 7.35 -13.56 -11.95
N LEU A 114 8.35 -12.77 -11.55
CA LEU A 114 9.76 -13.13 -11.72
C LEU A 114 10.36 -13.81 -10.48
N TYR A 115 9.88 -13.47 -9.29
CA TYR A 115 10.50 -13.90 -8.03
C TYR A 115 9.52 -14.59 -7.09
N GLU A 116 8.28 -14.83 -7.54
CA GLU A 116 7.26 -15.56 -6.79
C GLU A 116 7.06 -15.01 -5.37
N ILE A 117 7.09 -13.69 -5.22
CA ILE A 117 6.88 -13.07 -3.91
C ILE A 117 5.47 -13.36 -3.39
N GLY A 118 5.36 -13.69 -2.10
CA GLY A 118 4.11 -14.07 -1.46
C GLY A 118 3.65 -15.50 -1.71
N THR A 119 2.42 -15.79 -1.34
CA THR A 119 1.81 -17.12 -1.47
C THR A 119 0.43 -16.98 -2.09
N VAL A 120 0.16 -17.75 -3.15
CA VAL A 120 -1.15 -17.77 -3.81
C VAL A 120 -2.11 -18.64 -2.99
N ALA A 121 -3.28 -18.09 -2.66
CA ALA A 121 -4.38 -18.82 -2.04
C ALA A 121 -5.68 -18.44 -2.74
N GLU A 122 -6.29 -19.41 -3.43
CA GLU A 122 -7.48 -19.21 -4.27
C GLU A 122 -7.29 -18.05 -5.26
N ASN A 123 -8.00 -16.94 -5.06
CA ASN A 123 -7.99 -15.77 -5.93
C ASN A 123 -7.15 -14.60 -5.37
N TYR A 124 -6.35 -14.84 -4.33
CA TYR A 124 -5.57 -13.82 -3.66
C TYR A 124 -4.08 -14.16 -3.58
N LEU A 125 -3.26 -13.12 -3.57
CA LEU A 125 -1.86 -13.17 -3.21
C LEU A 125 -1.71 -12.71 -1.76
N LEU A 126 -1.16 -13.56 -0.90
CA LEU A 126 -0.79 -13.23 0.46
C LEU A 126 0.67 -12.78 0.48
N LEU A 127 0.90 -11.49 0.70
CA LEU A 127 2.25 -10.94 0.89
C LEU A 127 2.56 -10.91 2.38
N THR A 128 3.72 -11.46 2.75
CA THR A 128 4.27 -11.30 4.10
C THR A 128 5.46 -10.37 4.03
N PHE A 129 5.31 -9.18 4.58
CA PHE A 129 6.37 -8.19 4.68
C PHE A 129 7.06 -8.32 6.03
N GLN A 130 8.39 -8.30 6.02
CA GLN A 130 9.21 -8.31 7.22
C GLN A 130 10.01 -7.01 7.23
N TYR A 131 9.80 -6.23 8.29
CA TYR A 131 10.37 -4.92 8.50
C TYR A 131 11.42 -4.97 9.60
N GLU A 132 12.59 -4.40 9.34
CA GLU A 132 13.68 -4.27 10.30
C GLU A 132 14.38 -2.92 10.08
N GLN A 133 14.17 -1.96 10.99
CA GLN A 133 14.68 -0.59 10.84
C GLN A 133 14.29 0.04 9.48
N SER A 134 15.24 0.20 8.56
CA SER A 134 15.07 0.72 7.20
C SER A 134 15.02 -0.38 6.13
N PHE A 135 15.00 -1.65 6.54
CA PHE A 135 14.97 -2.80 5.67
C PHE A 135 13.55 -3.37 5.57
N LEU A 136 13.12 -3.66 4.35
CA LEU A 136 11.88 -4.35 4.05
C LEU A 136 12.17 -5.50 3.11
N ARG A 137 11.74 -6.71 3.49
CA ARG A 137 11.76 -7.88 2.61
C ARG A 137 10.40 -8.52 2.46
N CYS A 138 10.19 -9.15 1.32
CA CYS A 138 9.11 -10.10 1.08
C CYS A 138 9.69 -11.35 0.39
N SER A 139 9.46 -12.53 0.98
CA SER A 139 10.17 -13.75 0.58
C SER A 139 11.69 -13.52 0.60
N ALA A 140 12.40 -13.83 -0.48
CA ALA A 140 13.85 -13.59 -0.61
C ALA A 140 14.21 -12.21 -1.20
N GLN A 141 13.23 -11.36 -1.50
CA GLN A 141 13.44 -10.10 -2.22
C GLN A 141 13.52 -8.91 -1.26
N ASP A 142 14.53 -8.06 -1.48
CA ASP A 142 14.65 -6.75 -0.84
C ASP A 142 13.73 -5.74 -1.54
N LEU A 143 12.78 -5.20 -0.78
CA LEU A 143 11.80 -4.21 -1.23
C LEU A 143 12.03 -2.85 -0.56
N SER A 144 13.18 -2.63 0.09
CA SER A 144 13.48 -1.41 0.85
C SER A 144 13.43 -0.14 0.00
N LYS A 145 13.70 -0.24 -1.32
CA LYS A 145 13.53 0.86 -2.28
C LYS A 145 12.08 1.38 -2.41
N TYR A 146 11.10 0.66 -1.87
CA TYR A 146 9.69 1.05 -1.84
C TYR A 146 9.26 1.64 -0.49
N LEU A 147 10.12 1.59 0.54
CA LEU A 147 9.86 2.23 1.83
C LEU A 147 9.90 3.75 1.69
N ASN A 148 8.83 4.41 2.10
CA ASN A 148 8.59 5.85 1.96
C ASN A 148 8.96 6.40 0.57
N ASN A 149 8.77 5.58 -0.47
CA ASN A 149 9.10 5.96 -1.84
C ASN A 149 7.99 6.81 -2.44
N TRP A 150 8.00 8.09 -2.07
CA TRP A 150 7.05 9.09 -2.54
C TRP A 150 7.51 9.80 -3.81
N ILE A 151 8.38 9.19 -4.63
CA ILE A 151 8.91 9.84 -5.86
C ILE A 151 7.78 10.21 -6.83
N GLN A 152 6.71 9.42 -6.91
CA GLN A 152 5.53 9.75 -7.72
C GLN A 152 4.67 10.87 -7.12
N PHE A 153 4.88 11.18 -5.84
CA PHE A 153 4.11 12.13 -5.03
C PHE A 153 5.07 13.06 -4.26
N PRO A 154 5.92 13.83 -4.97
CA PRO A 154 6.80 14.79 -4.32
C PRO A 154 5.99 15.80 -3.51
N ILE A 155 6.65 16.40 -2.52
CA ILE A 155 6.08 17.55 -1.82
C ILE A 155 5.93 18.67 -2.84
N ILE A 156 4.73 19.20 -2.97
CA ILE A 156 4.46 20.38 -3.79
C ILE A 156 4.67 21.58 -2.87
N GLU A 157 5.79 22.28 -3.06
CA GLU A 157 6.01 23.57 -2.40
C GLU A 157 5.00 24.57 -2.95
N SER A 158 4.21 25.16 -2.05
CA SER A 158 3.22 26.21 -2.35
C SER A 158 3.89 27.56 -2.54
#